data_AF-A0A3P7JH53-F1
#
_entry.id   AF-A0A3P7JH53-F1
#
_cell.length_a   1.000
_cell.length_b   1.000
_cell.length_c   1.000
_cell.angle_alpha   90.00
_cell.angle_beta   90.00
_cell.angle_gamma   90.00
#
_symmetry.space_group_name_H-M   'P 1'
#
loop_
_entity.id
_entity.type
_entity.pdbx_description
1 polymer ?
#
loop_
_entity_poly.entity_id
_entity_poly.type
_entity_poly.pdbx_seq_one_letter_code
_entity_poly.pdbx_strand_id
1 'polypeptide(L)'
;ISTIRYTTPIRKVRGYPSYHHFAKKFYREVFERDDITIPPFVYFHCFSMNGCSTFTALWDLLDKRTGGAEFKQRVQGLFLSKTNESLSSSPAFTTAAQSAHAISFASLPPARCHAVFRESYRALLYAYFSIHNGLIWVLSLMENDIYEKCYAYYRMQSMKDLPKRQIYFYGPSDDVSFH
;
A
#
# COMPACT_ATOMS: atom_id res chain seq x y z
N ILE A 1 16.33 20.21 3.54
CA ILE A 1 15.58 18.95 3.27
C ILE A 1 14.22 19.11 3.92
N SER A 2 13.13 19.12 3.14
CA SER A 2 11.76 19.15 3.68
C SER A 2 11.22 17.72 3.71
N THR A 3 10.65 17.31 4.85
CA THR A 3 10.13 15.95 5.05
C THR A 3 8.65 16.04 5.35
N ILE A 4 7.84 15.33 4.55
CA ILE A 4 6.39 15.26 4.73
C ILE A 4 6.01 13.84 5.11
N ARG A 5 5.23 13.69 6.18
CA ARG A 5 4.69 12.40 6.62
C ARG A 5 3.20 12.35 6.31
N TYR A 6 2.79 11.31 5.59
CA TYR A 6 1.39 11.05 5.30
C TYR A 6 1.04 9.64 5.70
N THR A 7 -0.10 9.46 6.36
CA THR A 7 -0.58 8.16 6.80
C THR A 7 -2.01 7.96 6.34
N THR A 8 -2.20 7.03 5.41
CA THR A 8 -3.53 6.62 4.96
C THR A 8 -4.27 5.95 6.13
N PRO A 9 -5.47 6.44 6.50
CA PRO A 9 -6.21 5.90 7.64
C PRO A 9 -6.75 4.50 7.32
N ILE A 10 -6.04 3.46 7.76
CA ILE A 10 -6.35 2.05 7.47
C ILE A 10 -7.80 1.67 7.80
N ARG A 11 -8.39 2.28 8.85
CA ARG A 11 -9.79 2.06 9.25
C ARG A 11 -10.82 2.48 8.21
N LYS A 12 -10.45 3.37 7.29
CA LYS A 12 -11.30 3.86 6.19
C LYS A 12 -11.01 3.15 4.86
N VAL A 13 -10.01 2.27 4.82
CA VAL A 13 -9.68 1.48 3.62
C VAL A 13 -10.63 0.28 3.55
N ARG A 14 -11.34 0.13 2.43
CA ARG A 14 -12.24 -1.02 2.18
C ARG A 14 -11.67 -2.02 1.17
N GLY A 15 -10.62 -1.63 0.46
CA GLY A 15 -9.89 -2.43 -0.52
C GLY A 15 -8.89 -1.56 -1.26
N TYR A 16 -8.13 -2.14 -2.19
CA TYR A 16 -7.15 -1.40 -2.98
C TYR A 16 -7.74 -0.17 -3.73
N PRO A 17 -8.94 -0.23 -4.33
CA PRO A 17 -9.53 0.93 -5.00
C PRO A 17 -9.71 2.15 -4.08
N SER A 18 -9.91 1.96 -2.77
CA SER A 18 -10.06 3.04 -1.80
C SER A 18 -8.82 3.94 -1.73
N TYR A 19 -7.62 3.42 -2.06
CA TYR A 19 -6.38 4.19 -2.01
C TYR A 19 -6.33 5.32 -3.04
N HIS A 20 -7.08 5.25 -4.14
CA HIS A 20 -7.17 6.34 -5.12
C HIS A 20 -7.71 7.63 -4.51
N HIS A 21 -8.70 7.52 -3.60
CA HIS A 21 -9.22 8.66 -2.87
C HIS A 21 -8.13 9.30 -1.99
N PHE A 22 -7.38 8.48 -1.26
CA PHE A 22 -6.31 8.95 -0.37
C PHE A 22 -5.10 9.49 -1.12
N ALA A 23 -4.75 8.90 -2.26
CA ALA A 23 -3.69 9.38 -3.13
C ALA A 23 -4.02 10.76 -3.72
N LYS A 24 -5.27 10.94 -4.18
CA LYS A 24 -5.76 12.25 -4.65
C LYS A 24 -5.71 13.30 -3.54
N LYS A 25 -6.13 12.92 -2.33
CA LYS A 25 -6.06 13.80 -1.15
C LYS A 25 -4.61 14.21 -0.83
N PHE A 26 -3.71 13.23 -0.73
CA PHE A 26 -2.29 13.46 -0.49
C PHE A 26 -1.69 14.41 -1.53
N TYR A 27 -1.94 14.15 -2.82
CA TYR A 27 -1.41 14.95 -3.90
C TYR A 27 -1.84 16.42 -3.80
N ARG A 28 -3.13 16.66 -3.53
CA ARG A 28 -3.67 18.00 -3.31
C ARG A 28 -3.02 18.72 -2.14
N GLU A 29 -2.92 18.05 -1.01
CA GLU A 29 -2.41 18.63 0.24
C GLU A 29 -0.91 18.91 0.20
N VAL A 30 -0.16 18.23 -0.67
CA VAL A 30 1.31 18.30 -0.69
C VAL A 30 1.86 19.06 -1.89
N PHE A 31 1.23 18.92 -3.07
CA PHE A 31 1.78 19.42 -4.33
C PHE A 31 0.87 20.43 -5.06
N GLU A 32 -0.40 20.57 -4.69
CA GLU A 32 -1.31 21.59 -5.25
C GLU A 32 -1.53 22.78 -4.31
N ARG A 33 -0.63 23.01 -3.34
CA ARG A 33 -0.72 24.22 -2.51
C ARG A 33 -0.05 25.39 -3.24
N ASP A 34 -0.73 26.53 -3.27
CA ASP A 34 -0.31 27.73 -4.00
C ASP A 34 1.06 28.29 -3.54
N ASP A 35 1.52 27.89 -2.35
CA ASP A 35 2.77 28.30 -1.72
C ASP A 35 3.95 27.33 -1.96
N ILE A 36 3.74 26.18 -2.59
CA ILE A 36 4.76 25.13 -2.74
C ILE A 36 5.09 24.89 -4.21
N THR A 37 6.25 25.37 -4.64
CA THR A 37 6.88 24.91 -5.87
C THR A 37 7.29 23.45 -5.69
N ILE A 38 6.83 22.56 -6.60
CA ILE A 38 7.20 21.15 -6.58
C ILE A 38 8.74 21.04 -6.56
N PRO A 39 9.34 20.33 -5.59
CA PRO A 39 10.78 20.20 -5.50
C PRO A 39 11.38 19.58 -6.77
N PRO A 40 12.63 19.93 -7.13
CA PRO A 40 13.30 19.35 -8.29
C PRO A 40 13.61 17.85 -8.11
N PHE A 41 13.75 17.40 -6.86
CA PHE A 41 14.01 16.01 -6.51
C PHE A 41 13.07 15.56 -5.39
N VAL A 42 12.39 14.44 -5.63
CA VAL A 42 11.44 13.84 -4.69
C VAL A 42 11.88 12.40 -4.39
N TYR A 43 11.84 12.03 -3.11
CA TYR A 43 12.07 10.67 -2.65
C TYR A 43 10.85 10.20 -1.87
N PHE A 44 10.36 9.01 -2.18
CA PHE A 44 9.28 8.39 -1.43
C PHE A 44 9.82 7.34 -0.49
N HIS A 45 9.37 7.38 0.76
CA HIS A 45 9.56 6.29 1.70
C HIS A 45 8.20 5.67 2.00
N CYS A 46 7.96 4.49 1.44
CA CYS A 46 6.72 3.75 1.63
C CYS A 46 6.90 2.72 2.74
N PHE A 47 6.13 2.91 3.81
CA PHE A 47 6.09 2.02 4.94
C PHE A 47 4.88 1.09 4.88
N SER A 48 5.10 -0.22 4.97
CA SER A 48 4.07 -1.27 4.92
C SER A 48 3.21 -1.27 3.63
N MET A 49 2.34 -2.28 3.50
CA MET A 49 1.39 -2.40 2.40
C MET A 49 0.51 -1.15 2.25
N ASN A 50 0.21 -0.44 3.35
CA ASN A 50 -0.59 0.79 3.34
C ASN A 50 0.13 1.93 2.61
N GLY A 51 1.44 2.10 2.84
CA GLY A 51 2.27 3.09 2.16
C GLY A 51 2.43 2.75 0.67
N CYS A 52 2.73 1.49 0.35
CA CYS A 52 2.86 1.03 -1.03
C CYS A 52 1.56 1.18 -1.82
N SER A 53 0.42 0.81 -1.23
CA SER A 53 -0.89 0.95 -1.88
C SER A 53 -1.27 2.40 -2.15
N THR A 54 -0.89 3.31 -1.24
CA THR A 54 -1.09 4.76 -1.45
C THR A 54 -0.19 5.27 -2.57
N PHE A 55 1.07 4.81 -2.61
CA PHE A 55 2.03 5.19 -3.64
C PHE A 55 1.63 4.68 -5.02
N THR A 56 1.20 3.42 -5.16
CA THR A 56 0.76 2.90 -6.46
C THR A 56 -0.49 3.63 -6.95
N ALA A 57 -1.46 3.90 -6.08
CA ALA A 57 -2.63 4.70 -6.43
C ALA A 57 -2.28 6.15 -6.79
N LEU A 58 -1.21 6.72 -6.20
CA LEU A 58 -0.66 8.01 -6.59
C LEU A 58 0.00 7.95 -7.96
N TRP A 59 0.75 6.89 -8.24
CA TRP A 59 1.38 6.68 -9.54
C TRP A 59 0.34 6.60 -10.67
N ASP A 60 -0.74 5.86 -10.43
CA ASP A 60 -1.89 5.77 -11.34
C ASP A 60 -2.62 7.10 -11.51
N LEU A 61 -2.66 7.94 -10.47
CA LEU A 61 -3.19 9.29 -10.55
C LEU A 61 -2.32 10.19 -11.44
N LEU A 62 -0.99 10.07 -11.32
CA LEU A 62 -0.04 10.82 -12.13
C LEU A 62 -0.13 10.45 -13.62
N ASP A 63 -0.40 9.18 -13.95
CA ASP A 63 -0.61 8.76 -15.34
C ASP A 63 -1.80 9.46 -16.02
N LYS A 64 -2.79 9.89 -15.24
CA LYS A 64 -4.01 10.52 -15.74
C LYS A 64 -3.97 12.06 -15.70
N ARG A 65 -2.93 12.66 -15.12
CA ARG A 65 -2.85 14.10 -14.87
C ARG A 65 -1.90 14.80 -15.84
N THR A 66 -2.28 15.98 -16.31
CA THR A 66 -1.40 16.89 -17.05
C THR A 66 -0.18 17.24 -16.19
N GLY A 67 1.04 17.05 -16.72
CA GLY A 67 2.29 17.24 -15.98
C GLY A 67 2.69 16.07 -15.07
N GLY A 68 1.92 14.98 -15.03
CA GLY A 68 2.24 13.82 -14.22
C GLY A 68 3.54 13.11 -14.65
N ALA A 69 3.82 13.05 -15.95
CA ALA A 69 5.08 12.51 -16.46
C ALA A 69 6.31 13.32 -16.01
N GLU A 70 6.22 14.66 -16.03
CA GLU A 70 7.27 15.54 -15.53
C GLU A 70 7.47 15.34 -14.02
N PHE A 71 6.38 15.19 -13.26
CA PHE A 71 6.46 14.88 -11.84
C PHE A 71 7.17 13.54 -11.59
N LYS A 72 6.81 12.49 -12.32
CA LYS A 72 7.46 11.17 -12.20
C LYS A 72 8.97 11.24 -12.46
N GLN A 73 9.43 12.07 -13.41
CA GLN A 73 10.87 12.30 -13.65
C GLN A 73 11.60 12.96 -12.48
N ARG A 74 10.91 13.78 -11.69
CA ARG A 74 11.46 14.39 -10.46
C ARG A 74 11.58 13.37 -9.33
N VAL A 75 10.89 12.24 -9.40
CA VAL A 75 10.99 11.16 -8.40
C VAL A 75 12.26 10.36 -8.63
N GLN A 76 13.28 10.62 -7.82
CA GLN A 76 14.63 10.05 -7.99
C GLN A 76 14.81 8.70 -7.31
N GLY A 77 13.99 8.37 -6.32
CA GLY A 77 14.12 7.12 -5.60
C GLY A 77 12.93 6.74 -4.74
N LEU A 78 12.85 5.45 -4.47
CA LEU A 78 11.82 4.80 -3.68
C LEU A 78 12.47 3.94 -2.59
N PHE A 79 12.13 4.21 -1.35
CA PHE A 79 12.54 3.45 -0.19
C PHE A 79 11.36 2.60 0.29
N LEU A 80 11.56 1.30 0.44
CA LEU A 80 10.54 0.34 0.84
C LEU A 80 10.97 -0.34 2.14
N SER A 81 10.12 -0.26 3.16
CA SER A 81 10.38 -0.91 4.45
C SER A 81 9.69 -2.28 4.51
N LYS A 82 10.49 -3.32 4.77
CA LYS A 82 10.01 -4.67 5.13
C LYS A 82 10.06 -4.80 6.65
N THR A 83 8.94 -5.17 7.26
CA THR A 83 8.85 -5.53 8.68
C THR A 83 8.44 -6.99 8.78
N ASN A 84 9.14 -7.73 9.62
CA ASN A 84 9.06 -9.17 9.63
C ASN A 84 7.96 -9.73 10.55
N GLU A 85 7.57 -10.97 10.25
CA GLU A 85 6.60 -11.82 10.94
C GLU A 85 5.13 -11.34 10.97
N SER A 86 4.32 -12.01 10.17
CA SER A 86 2.84 -12.00 10.16
C SER A 86 2.11 -10.75 9.64
N LEU A 87 2.80 -9.63 9.39
CA LEU A 87 2.11 -8.35 9.10
C LEU A 87 2.78 -7.52 7.99
N SER A 88 2.30 -7.71 6.76
CA SER A 88 2.36 -6.73 5.66
C SER A 88 3.75 -6.28 5.20
N SER A 89 4.45 -7.15 4.47
CA SER A 89 5.58 -6.77 3.61
C SER A 89 5.16 -5.77 2.50
N SER A 90 6.13 -5.06 1.94
CA SER A 90 5.94 -3.91 1.04
C SER A 90 6.69 -4.04 -0.27
N PRO A 91 5.98 -4.09 -1.42
CA PRO A 91 4.61 -4.58 -1.52
C PRO A 91 4.54 -6.09 -1.24
N ALA A 92 3.42 -6.59 -0.72
CA ALA A 92 3.23 -8.02 -0.56
C ALA A 92 1.80 -8.45 -0.83
N PHE A 93 1.68 -9.61 -1.48
CA PHE A 93 0.44 -10.33 -1.57
C PHE A 93 0.20 -11.06 -0.25
N THR A 94 -0.65 -10.49 0.61
CA THR A 94 -0.90 -11.03 1.95
C THR A 94 -2.04 -12.04 1.93
N THR A 95 -1.91 -13.10 2.73
CA THR A 95 -2.99 -14.06 2.91
C THR A 95 -4.14 -13.45 3.71
N ALA A 96 -5.33 -14.04 3.61
CA ALA A 96 -6.49 -13.62 4.41
C ALA A 96 -6.19 -13.60 5.92
N ALA A 97 -5.37 -14.54 6.40
CA ALA A 97 -4.94 -14.62 7.80
C ALA A 97 -4.03 -13.43 8.19
N GLN A 98 -3.06 -13.09 7.36
CA GLN A 98 -2.16 -11.96 7.59
C GLN A 98 -2.92 -10.62 7.57
N SER A 99 -3.83 -10.43 6.62
CA SER A 99 -4.71 -9.25 6.55
C SER A 99 -5.63 -9.13 7.77
N ALA A 100 -6.25 -10.24 8.20
CA ALA A 100 -7.09 -10.27 9.39
C ALA A 100 -6.31 -9.97 10.67
N HIS A 101 -5.10 -10.52 10.81
CA HIS A 101 -4.22 -10.22 11.94
C HIS A 101 -3.84 -8.72 11.97
N ALA A 102 -3.53 -8.12 10.82
CA ALA A 102 -3.14 -6.71 10.73
C ALA A 102 -4.22 -5.77 11.19
N ILE A 103 -5.42 -5.98 10.65
CA ILE A 103 -6.54 -5.09 10.90
C ILE A 103 -7.07 -5.30 12.32
N SER A 104 -7.11 -6.55 12.81
CA SER A 104 -7.50 -6.82 14.20
C SER A 104 -6.54 -6.17 15.19
N PHE A 105 -5.22 -6.29 14.99
CA PHE A 105 -4.21 -5.66 15.84
C PHE A 105 -4.31 -4.12 15.81
N ALA A 106 -4.48 -3.51 14.63
CA ALA A 106 -4.59 -2.06 14.47
C ALA A 106 -5.93 -1.48 14.99
N SER A 107 -7.00 -2.26 14.93
CA SER A 107 -8.34 -1.82 15.37
C SER A 107 -8.57 -2.08 16.86
N LEU A 108 -8.07 -3.21 17.37
CA LEU A 108 -8.27 -3.71 18.73
C LEU A 108 -6.90 -4.05 19.35
N PRO A 109 -6.11 -3.03 19.75
CA PRO A 109 -4.79 -3.25 20.30
C PRO A 109 -4.86 -4.09 21.59
N PRO A 110 -3.90 -5.02 21.81
CA PRO A 110 -3.93 -5.97 22.93
C PRO A 110 -4.05 -5.31 24.31
N ALA A 111 -3.53 -4.09 24.45
CA ALA A 111 -3.54 -3.35 25.71
C ALA A 111 -4.92 -2.79 26.10
N ARG A 112 -5.91 -2.79 25.21
CA ARG A 112 -7.21 -2.11 25.43
C ARG A 112 -8.43 -3.01 25.25
N CYS A 113 -8.28 -4.21 24.72
CA CYS A 113 -9.42 -5.08 24.39
C CYS A 113 -9.18 -6.52 24.86
N HIS A 114 -10.20 -7.13 25.46
CA HIS A 114 -10.15 -8.53 25.89
C HIS A 114 -9.81 -9.48 24.73
N ALA A 115 -8.95 -10.46 25.00
CA ALA A 115 -8.42 -11.38 23.99
C ALA A 115 -9.53 -12.09 23.19
N VAL A 116 -10.61 -12.51 23.85
CA VAL A 116 -11.75 -13.20 23.21
C VAL A 116 -12.39 -12.34 22.12
N PHE A 117 -12.69 -11.07 22.40
CA PHE A 117 -13.27 -10.15 21.41
C PHE A 117 -12.34 -9.92 20.21
N ARG A 118 -11.03 -9.83 20.45
CA ARG A 118 -10.04 -9.66 19.39
C ARG A 118 -9.98 -10.89 18.50
N GLU A 119 -9.97 -12.09 19.08
CA GLU A 119 -9.95 -13.34 18.31
C GLU A 119 -11.24 -13.55 17.52
N SER A 120 -12.41 -13.24 18.09
CA SER A 120 -13.69 -13.27 17.36
C SER A 120 -13.69 -12.28 16.19
N TYR A 121 -13.21 -11.05 16.41
CA TYR A 121 -13.09 -10.05 15.35
C TYR A 121 -12.10 -10.49 14.24
N ARG A 122 -10.97 -11.09 14.63
CA ARG A 122 -9.99 -11.66 13.69
C ARG A 122 -10.59 -12.80 12.87
N ALA A 123 -11.39 -13.67 13.48
CA ALA A 123 -12.08 -14.76 12.78
C ALA A 123 -13.09 -14.24 11.74
N LEU A 124 -13.88 -13.21 12.10
CA LEU A 124 -14.79 -12.56 11.15
C LEU A 124 -14.05 -11.92 9.98
N LEU A 125 -12.95 -11.21 10.26
CA LEU A 125 -12.10 -10.63 9.21
C LEU A 125 -11.49 -11.72 8.32
N TYR A 126 -11.05 -12.83 8.90
CA TYR A 126 -10.50 -13.95 8.13
C TYR A 126 -11.53 -14.56 7.18
N ALA A 127 -12.77 -14.78 7.64
CA ALA A 127 -13.86 -15.25 6.80
C ALA A 127 -14.16 -14.26 5.67
N TYR A 128 -14.26 -12.96 5.99
CA TYR A 128 -14.46 -11.91 5.00
C TYR A 128 -13.37 -11.88 3.94
N PHE A 129 -12.09 -11.88 4.33
CA PHE A 129 -10.98 -11.87 3.37
C PHE A 129 -10.87 -13.15 2.56
N SER A 130 -11.21 -14.31 3.14
CA SER A 130 -11.24 -15.58 2.42
C SER A 130 -12.32 -15.56 1.32
N ILE A 131 -13.52 -15.07 1.63
CA ILE A 131 -14.59 -14.90 0.64
C ILE A 131 -14.16 -13.90 -0.44
N HIS A 132 -13.59 -12.76 -0.05
CA HIS A 132 -13.12 -11.74 -0.99
C HIS A 132 -12.05 -12.28 -1.95
N ASN A 133 -11.05 -13.00 -1.43
CA ASN A 133 -10.01 -13.63 -2.24
C ASN A 133 -10.61 -14.71 -3.17
N GLY A 134 -11.57 -15.50 -2.69
CA GLY A 134 -12.29 -16.46 -3.51
C GLY A 134 -13.06 -15.81 -4.67
N LEU A 135 -13.74 -14.70 -4.40
CA LEU A 135 -14.43 -13.92 -5.45
C LEU A 135 -13.45 -13.35 -6.46
N ILE A 136 -12.31 -12.80 -6.02
CA ILE A 136 -11.27 -12.30 -6.93
C ILE A 136 -10.72 -13.42 -7.80
N TRP A 137 -10.48 -14.59 -7.21
CA TRP A 137 -10.04 -15.76 -7.96
C TRP A 137 -11.06 -16.16 -9.04
N VAL A 138 -12.35 -16.22 -8.72
CA VAL A 138 -13.41 -16.48 -9.72
C VAL A 138 -13.41 -15.42 -10.81
N LEU A 139 -13.33 -14.13 -10.44
CA LEU A 139 -13.29 -13.03 -11.39
C LEU A 139 -12.05 -13.09 -12.30
N SER A 140 -10.91 -13.55 -11.79
CA SER A 140 -9.69 -13.71 -12.58
C SER A 140 -9.79 -14.77 -13.67
N LEU A 141 -10.76 -15.69 -13.59
CA LEU A 141 -11.06 -16.64 -14.66
C LEU A 141 -11.86 -15.99 -15.80
N MET A 142 -12.52 -14.86 -15.53
CA MET A 142 -13.41 -14.17 -16.47
C MET A 142 -12.78 -12.92 -17.07
N GLU A 143 -11.93 -12.23 -16.33
CA GLU A 143 -11.36 -10.95 -16.70
C GLU A 143 -9.85 -10.94 -16.46
N ASN A 144 -9.10 -10.43 -17.43
CA ASN A 144 -7.65 -10.25 -17.31
C ASN A 144 -7.32 -9.10 -16.33
N ASP A 145 -6.14 -9.17 -15.72
CA ASP A 145 -5.57 -8.10 -14.87
C ASP A 145 -6.38 -7.76 -13.60
N ILE A 146 -7.35 -8.59 -13.20
CA ILE A 146 -8.14 -8.41 -11.97
C ILE A 146 -7.24 -8.25 -10.73
N TYR A 147 -6.18 -9.04 -10.65
CA TYR A 147 -5.24 -8.97 -9.52
C TYR A 147 -4.54 -7.61 -9.44
N GLU A 148 -4.22 -6.98 -10.57
CA GLU A 148 -3.65 -5.62 -10.59
C GLU A 148 -4.68 -4.57 -10.16
N LYS A 149 -5.96 -4.77 -10.50
CA LYS A 149 -7.06 -3.89 -10.08
C LYS A 149 -7.39 -4.02 -8.60
N CYS A 150 -7.08 -5.16 -7.99
CA CYS A 150 -7.48 -5.49 -6.62
C CYS A 150 -6.33 -5.46 -5.60
N TYR A 151 -5.07 -5.58 -6.03
CA TYR A 151 -3.92 -5.60 -5.13
C TYR A 151 -2.78 -4.72 -5.62
N ALA A 152 -2.29 -3.87 -4.70
CA ALA A 152 -1.15 -3.00 -4.96
C ALA A 152 0.13 -3.77 -5.36
N TYR A 153 0.29 -5.01 -4.90
CA TYR A 153 1.45 -5.84 -5.23
C TYR A 153 1.55 -6.14 -6.73
N TYR A 154 0.51 -6.74 -7.30
CA TYR A 154 0.45 -7.03 -8.73
C TYR A 154 0.47 -5.74 -9.55
N ARG A 155 -0.23 -4.70 -9.09
CA ARG A 155 -0.17 -3.40 -9.75
C ARG A 155 1.25 -2.85 -9.79
N MET A 156 1.98 -2.88 -8.68
CA MET A 156 3.35 -2.38 -8.62
C MET A 156 4.32 -3.17 -9.52
N GLN A 157 4.13 -4.48 -9.65
CA GLN A 157 4.90 -5.31 -10.59
C GLN A 157 4.62 -4.95 -12.05
N SER A 158 3.39 -4.59 -12.38
CA SER A 158 3.00 -4.19 -13.73
C SER A 158 3.55 -2.82 -14.16
N MET A 159 3.97 -1.97 -13.20
CA MET A 159 4.47 -0.62 -13.47
C MET A 159 5.88 -0.66 -14.07
N LYS A 160 6.02 -0.20 -15.32
CA LYS A 160 7.29 -0.20 -16.06
C LYS A 160 8.15 1.04 -15.83
N ASP A 161 7.59 2.09 -15.25
CA ASP A 161 8.18 3.42 -15.16
C ASP A 161 8.53 3.84 -13.72
N LEU A 162 8.60 2.87 -12.79
CA LEU A 162 9.04 3.14 -11.42
C LEU A 162 10.48 3.70 -11.38
N PRO A 163 10.83 4.51 -10.36
CA PRO A 163 12.18 5.02 -10.19
C PRO A 163 13.21 3.88 -10.17
N LYS A 164 14.32 4.04 -10.89
CA LYS A 164 15.39 3.02 -10.97
C LYS A 164 16.08 2.76 -9.63
N ARG A 165 16.15 3.77 -8.76
CA ARG A 165 16.79 3.67 -7.45
C ARG A 165 15.75 3.21 -6.43
N GLN A 166 15.71 1.91 -6.20
CA GLN A 166 14.84 1.29 -5.20
C GLN A 166 15.70 0.69 -4.10
N ILE A 167 15.44 1.06 -2.86
CA ILE A 167 16.14 0.53 -1.69
C ILE A 167 15.13 -0.17 -0.80
N TYR A 168 15.45 -1.41 -0.46
CA TYR A 168 14.64 -2.25 0.41
C TYR A 168 15.35 -2.34 1.76
N PHE A 169 14.67 -1.90 2.82
CA PHE A 169 15.16 -2.05 4.18
C PHE A 169 14.68 -3.39 4.74
N TYR A 170 15.64 -4.24 5.09
CA TYR A 170 15.42 -5.54 5.71
C TYR A 170 15.76 -5.47 7.21
N GLY A 171 14.93 -6.11 8.03
CA GLY A 171 15.22 -6.37 9.43
C GLY A 171 16.14 -7.59 9.61
N PRO A 172 16.79 -7.73 10.77
CA PRO A 172 17.74 -8.83 11.05
C PRO A 172 17.15 -10.25 10.93
N SER A 173 15.83 -10.37 11.01
CA SER A 173 15.12 -11.64 10.93
C SER A 173 14.65 -11.97 9.50
N ASP A 174 14.74 -11.02 8.56
CA ASP A 174 14.17 -11.20 7.21
C ASP A 174 14.95 -12.26 6.44
N ASP A 175 14.26 -13.32 6.01
CA ASP A 175 14.84 -14.29 5.09
C ASP A 175 14.92 -13.63 3.70
N VAL A 176 16.15 -13.47 3.21
CA VAL A 176 16.45 -12.92 1.89
C VAL A 176 16.83 -14.10 1.00
N SER A 177 15.82 -14.82 0.53
CA SER A 177 16.00 -15.80 -0.53
C SER A 177 15.92 -15.10 -1.89
N PHE A 178 17.02 -15.14 -2.64
CA PHE A 178 17.01 -14.76 -4.05
C PHE A 178 16.35 -15.91 -4.84
N HIS A 179 15.17 -15.66 -5.40
CA HIS A 179 14.52 -16.54 -6.38
C HIS A 179 14.58 -15.89 -7.76
#